data_AF-A0A2V8SMH5-F1
#
_entry.id   AF-A0A2V8SMH5-F1
#
_cell.length_a   1.000
_cell.length_b   1.000
_cell.length_c   1.000
_cell.angle_alpha   90.00
_cell.angle_beta   90.00
_cell.angle_gamma   90.00
#
_symmetry.space_group_name_H-M   'P 1'
#
loop_
_entity.id
_entity.type
_entity.pdbx_description
1 polymer ?
#
loop_
_entity_poly.entity_id
_entity_poly.type
_entity_poly.pdbx_seq_one_letter_code
_entity_poly.pdbx_strand_id
1 'polypeptide(L)'
;MTYDKQKLINCTQFEESLTDYLDKTLDRATFKAAAEHAISCPLCHSLLNEVKGALAACRSLAEPKLPLTRLEAKILASTVPNASLHCEEFEDYLTDYLDGFLPAQVFHRWERHAVLCDDCSDLPGAVVRSLAAIVTYKADELPVPAGLHERIMQETVGTTRAKEARASMADQFKEWLRGFSFPISIPQLAPVAMMLMFAFLVFSQTVSADGSLTDVYAKSFLLAEQTYEQGAAAWNGKQPDASLQNQEPITGTTYVEDKK
;
A
#
# COMPACT_ATOMS: atom_id res chain seq x y z
N MET A 1 15.95 -32.62 -50.15
CA MET A 1 17.02 -32.88 -49.17
C MET A 1 18.03 -31.73 -49.28
N THR A 2 17.84 -30.69 -48.48
CA THR A 2 18.77 -29.55 -48.40
C THR A 2 19.96 -29.96 -47.56
N TYR A 3 21.11 -30.14 -48.21
CA TYR A 3 22.39 -30.33 -47.55
C TYR A 3 22.72 -29.07 -46.75
N ASP A 4 22.54 -29.14 -45.44
CA ASP A 4 22.94 -28.10 -44.50
C ASP A 4 24.47 -28.04 -44.53
N LYS A 5 25.04 -26.99 -45.13
CA LYS A 5 26.49 -26.80 -45.18
C LYS A 5 26.97 -26.62 -43.74
N GLN A 6 27.55 -27.67 -43.17
CA GLN A 6 28.24 -27.60 -41.89
C GLN A 6 29.34 -26.55 -41.99
N LYS A 7 29.10 -25.39 -41.37
CA LYS A 7 30.10 -24.33 -41.21
C LYS A 7 31.07 -24.81 -40.13
N LEU A 8 32.13 -25.52 -40.53
CA LEU A 8 33.19 -25.91 -39.59
C LEU A 8 33.93 -24.65 -39.12
N ILE A 9 34.00 -24.46 -37.81
CA ILE A 9 34.81 -23.43 -37.15
C ILE A 9 36.12 -24.06 -36.68
N ASN A 10 37.22 -23.32 -36.83
CA ASN A 10 38.53 -23.69 -36.28
C ASN A 10 38.80 -22.92 -34.96
N CYS A 11 39.86 -23.29 -34.24
CA CYS A 11 40.14 -22.71 -32.91
C CYS A 11 40.34 -21.19 -32.96
N THR A 12 41.02 -20.66 -33.99
CA THR A 12 41.26 -19.21 -34.12
C THR A 12 39.96 -18.44 -34.35
N GLN A 13 39.07 -18.94 -35.22
CA GLN A 13 37.76 -18.33 -35.44
C GLN A 13 36.87 -18.43 -34.20
N PHE A 14 37.02 -19.49 -33.41
CA PHE A 14 36.30 -19.62 -32.13
C PHE A 14 36.78 -18.57 -31.13
N GLU A 15 38.09 -18.35 -31.00
CA GLU A 15 38.66 -17.32 -30.12
C GLU A 15 38.22 -15.90 -30.52
N GLU A 16 38.24 -15.59 -31.82
CA GLU A 16 37.79 -14.30 -32.36
C GLU A 16 36.30 -14.05 -32.12
N SER A 17 35.47 -15.10 -32.18
CA SER A 17 34.02 -15.03 -31.98
C SER A 17 33.57 -15.29 -30.55
N LEU A 18 34.50 -15.48 -29.61
CA LEU A 18 34.20 -15.90 -28.23
C LEU A 18 33.35 -14.87 -27.48
N THR A 19 33.69 -13.59 -27.61
CA THR A 19 32.94 -12.48 -27.00
C THR A 19 31.51 -12.45 -27.54
N ASP A 20 31.36 -12.48 -28.87
CA ASP A 20 30.04 -12.49 -29.53
C ASP A 20 29.21 -13.74 -29.19
N TYR A 21 29.88 -14.88 -28.99
CA TYR A 21 29.24 -16.11 -28.53
C TYR A 21 28.71 -15.99 -27.10
N LEU A 22 29.47 -15.38 -26.19
CA LEU A 22 29.05 -15.15 -24.81
C LEU A 22 27.93 -14.12 -24.69
N ASP A 23 27.98 -13.07 -25.54
CA ASP A 23 26.96 -12.02 -25.62
C ASP A 23 25.74 -12.42 -26.44
N LYS A 24 25.77 -13.61 -27.08
CA LYS A 24 24.71 -14.16 -27.95
C LYS A 24 24.37 -13.26 -29.14
N THR A 25 25.36 -12.54 -29.65
CA THR A 25 25.24 -11.64 -30.82
C THR A 25 25.50 -12.35 -32.15
N LEU A 26 26.07 -13.57 -32.12
CA LEU A 26 26.30 -14.38 -33.31
C LEU A 26 25.01 -14.82 -34.01
N ASP A 27 25.07 -14.94 -35.33
CA ASP A 27 24.00 -15.56 -36.11
C ASP A 27 23.79 -17.03 -35.71
N ARG A 28 22.56 -17.53 -35.87
CA ARG A 28 22.15 -18.85 -35.38
C ARG A 28 23.01 -20.00 -35.95
N ALA A 29 23.50 -19.88 -37.18
CA ALA A 29 24.34 -20.92 -37.79
C ALA A 29 25.74 -20.91 -37.18
N THR A 30 26.35 -19.74 -37.02
CA THR A 30 27.67 -19.58 -36.39
C THR A 30 27.65 -19.92 -34.90
N PHE A 31 26.58 -19.56 -34.18
CA PHE A 31 26.40 -19.94 -32.78
C PHE A 31 26.38 -21.46 -32.60
N LYS A 32 25.65 -22.18 -33.47
CA LYS A 32 25.59 -23.65 -33.43
C LYS A 32 26.96 -24.27 -33.73
N ALA A 33 27.64 -23.79 -34.76
CA ALA A 33 28.98 -24.26 -35.09
C ALA A 33 30.00 -23.99 -33.98
N ALA A 34 29.91 -22.84 -33.30
CA ALA A 34 30.80 -22.49 -32.19
C ALA A 34 30.52 -23.36 -30.96
N ALA A 35 29.24 -23.66 -30.68
CA ALA A 35 28.86 -24.59 -29.62
C ALA A 35 29.34 -26.03 -29.90
N GLU A 36 29.17 -26.51 -31.14
CA GLU A 36 29.69 -27.81 -31.57
C GLU A 36 31.23 -27.88 -31.44
N HIS A 37 31.93 -26.82 -31.84
CA HIS A 37 33.39 -26.72 -31.71
C HIS A 37 33.83 -26.71 -30.24
N ALA A 38 33.16 -25.93 -29.38
CA ALA A 38 33.46 -25.85 -27.95
C ALA A 38 33.27 -27.18 -27.23
N ILE A 39 32.37 -28.06 -27.68
CA ILE A 39 32.20 -29.41 -27.10
C ILE A 39 33.22 -30.39 -27.68
N SER A 40 33.60 -30.23 -28.94
CA SER A 40 34.49 -31.16 -29.65
C SER A 40 35.97 -30.90 -29.38
N CYS A 41 36.36 -29.66 -29.10
CA CYS A 41 37.75 -29.24 -28.87
C CYS A 41 38.02 -28.98 -27.37
N PRO A 42 38.83 -29.80 -26.70
CA PRO A 42 39.10 -29.65 -25.26
C PRO A 42 39.74 -28.31 -24.88
N LEU A 43 40.58 -27.74 -25.75
CA LEU A 43 41.26 -26.46 -25.52
C LEU A 43 40.30 -25.28 -25.57
N CYS A 44 39.43 -25.25 -26.58
CA CYS A 44 38.41 -24.21 -26.69
C CYS A 44 37.33 -24.35 -25.61
N HIS A 45 37.05 -25.58 -25.17
CA HIS A 45 36.18 -25.85 -24.03
C HIS A 45 36.74 -25.28 -22.72
N SER A 46 38.03 -25.51 -22.44
CA SER A 46 38.66 -24.98 -21.22
C SER A 46 38.68 -23.45 -21.23
N LEU A 47 39.08 -22.85 -22.36
CA LEU A 47 39.06 -21.39 -22.53
C LEU A 47 37.66 -20.80 -22.28
N LEU A 48 36.62 -21.40 -22.86
CA LEU A 48 35.24 -20.94 -22.66
C LEU A 48 34.83 -20.99 -21.18
N ASN A 49 35.23 -22.04 -20.46
CA ASN A 49 34.91 -22.19 -19.04
C ASN A 49 35.72 -21.22 -18.16
N GLU A 50 36.98 -20.97 -18.50
CA GLU A 50 37.81 -19.97 -17.82
C GLU A 50 37.20 -18.58 -17.95
N VAL A 51 36.81 -18.17 -19.16
CA VAL A 51 36.18 -16.86 -19.41
C VAL A 51 34.82 -16.77 -18.71
N LYS A 52 34.00 -17.83 -18.75
CA LYS A 52 32.73 -17.88 -17.98
C LYS A 52 32.97 -17.77 -16.48
N GLY A 53 34.00 -18.43 -15.97
CA GLY A 53 34.41 -18.36 -14.56
C GLY A 53 34.85 -16.95 -14.16
N ALA A 54 35.66 -16.29 -14.99
CA ALA A 54 36.06 -14.91 -14.79
C ALA A 54 34.86 -13.95 -14.79
N LEU A 55 33.94 -14.10 -15.74
CA LEU A 55 32.71 -13.29 -15.79
C LEU A 55 31.82 -13.52 -14.56
N ALA A 56 31.70 -14.77 -14.09
CA ALA A 56 30.97 -15.08 -12.87
C ALA A 56 31.63 -14.44 -11.64
N ALA A 57 32.96 -14.48 -11.55
CA ALA A 57 33.72 -13.81 -10.50
C ALA A 57 33.47 -12.29 -10.53
N CYS A 58 33.56 -11.66 -11.71
CA CYS A 58 33.27 -10.23 -11.86
C CYS A 58 31.84 -9.85 -11.44
N ARG A 59 30.84 -10.70 -11.72
CA ARG A 59 29.45 -10.49 -11.27
C ARG A 59 29.27 -10.68 -9.76
N SER A 60 30.11 -11.49 -9.13
CA SER A 60 30.08 -11.73 -7.68
C SER A 60 30.80 -10.65 -6.87
N LEU A 61 31.67 -9.87 -7.52
CA LEU A 61 32.23 -8.67 -6.91
C LEU A 61 31.08 -7.68 -6.71
N ALA A 62 30.76 -7.42 -5.45
CA ALA A 62 29.74 -6.43 -5.10
C ALA A 62 30.10 -5.10 -5.80
N GLU A 63 29.13 -4.54 -6.52
CA GLU A 63 29.27 -3.19 -7.06
C GLU A 63 29.72 -2.27 -5.92
N PRO A 64 30.85 -1.56 -6.07
CA PRO A 64 31.28 -0.64 -5.05
C PRO A 64 30.15 0.39 -4.92
N LYS A 65 29.45 0.38 -3.78
CA LYS A 65 28.58 1.47 -3.37
C LYS A 65 29.48 2.66 -3.10
N LEU A 66 29.94 3.32 -4.16
CA LEU A 66 30.53 4.64 -4.06
C LEU A 66 29.47 5.49 -3.38
N PRO A 67 29.77 6.18 -2.26
CA PRO A 67 28.87 7.18 -1.73
C PRO A 67 28.78 8.27 -2.78
N LEU A 68 27.76 8.17 -3.65
CA LEU A 68 27.51 9.10 -4.75
C LEU A 68 27.43 10.54 -4.22
N THR A 69 27.04 10.71 -2.95
CA THR A 69 26.99 11.99 -2.26
C THR A 69 28.29 12.79 -2.32
N ARG A 70 29.47 12.17 -2.11
CA ARG A 70 30.76 12.90 -2.13
C ARG A 70 31.22 13.23 -3.56
N LEU A 71 30.96 12.33 -4.51
CA LEU A 71 31.29 12.55 -5.93
C LEU A 71 30.36 13.60 -6.55
N GLU A 72 29.06 13.51 -6.31
CA GLU A 72 28.07 14.50 -6.72
C GLU A 72 28.37 15.86 -6.10
N ALA A 73 28.66 15.91 -4.79
CA ALA A 73 29.11 17.13 -4.12
C ALA A 73 30.33 17.74 -4.81
N LYS A 74 31.34 16.93 -5.13
CA LYS A 74 32.57 17.38 -5.79
C LYS A 74 32.33 17.88 -7.21
N ILE A 75 31.51 17.17 -7.99
CA ILE A 75 31.14 17.58 -9.36
C ILE A 75 30.37 18.91 -9.32
N LEU A 76 29.39 19.04 -8.42
CA LEU A 76 28.58 20.25 -8.31
C LEU A 76 29.40 21.44 -7.78
N ALA A 77 30.34 21.23 -6.86
CA ALA A 77 31.27 22.27 -6.42
C ALA A 77 32.22 22.72 -7.56
N SER A 78 32.65 21.78 -8.41
CA SER A 78 33.56 22.09 -9.53
C SER A 78 32.86 22.78 -10.70
N THR A 79 31.56 22.51 -10.89
CA THR A 79 30.78 23.02 -12.04
C THR A 79 29.92 24.24 -11.70
N VAL A 80 29.64 24.49 -10.42
CA VAL A 80 28.83 25.63 -9.96
C VAL A 80 29.47 26.28 -8.72
N PRO A 81 30.50 27.14 -8.90
CA PRO A 81 31.24 27.72 -7.77
C PRO A 81 30.41 28.65 -6.88
N ASN A 82 29.37 29.30 -7.42
CA ASN A 82 28.42 30.10 -6.60
C ASN A 82 27.58 29.23 -5.62
N ALA A 83 27.73 27.90 -5.67
CA ALA A 83 27.14 26.97 -4.72
C ALA A 83 28.09 26.53 -3.60
N SER A 84 29.35 27.01 -3.56
CA SER A 84 30.28 26.72 -2.47
C SER A 84 30.04 27.65 -1.28
N LEU A 85 30.03 27.07 -0.08
CA LEU A 85 29.87 27.76 1.19
C LEU A 85 31.23 27.81 1.91
N HIS A 86 31.55 28.90 2.62
CA HIS A 86 32.79 29.02 3.41
C HIS A 86 32.62 28.40 4.80
N CYS A 87 33.71 28.04 5.49
CA CYS A 87 33.61 27.43 6.84
C CYS A 87 32.97 28.39 7.85
N GLU A 88 33.25 29.69 7.77
CA GLU A 88 32.63 30.69 8.65
C GLU A 88 31.11 30.73 8.46
N GLU A 89 30.66 30.78 7.20
CA GLU A 89 29.23 30.72 6.86
C GLU A 89 28.59 29.39 7.26
N PHE A 90 29.36 28.29 7.27
CA PHE A 90 28.88 26.98 7.72
C PHE A 90 28.54 26.98 9.20
N GLU A 91 29.42 27.57 10.00
CA GLU A 91 29.26 27.71 11.45
C GLU A 91 28.12 28.65 11.80
N ASP A 92 27.96 29.76 11.07
CA ASP A 92 26.84 30.70 11.25
C ASP A 92 25.47 30.02 11.10
N TYR A 93 25.35 29.08 10.15
CA TYR A 93 24.12 28.31 9.91
C TYR A 93 23.99 27.03 10.74
N LEU A 94 24.99 26.70 11.57
CA LEU A 94 25.00 25.44 12.32
C LEU A 94 23.82 25.34 13.29
N THR A 95 23.52 26.41 14.00
CA THR A 95 22.40 26.44 14.96
C THR A 95 21.06 26.36 14.23
N ASP A 96 20.88 27.14 13.15
CA ASP A 96 19.68 27.09 12.32
C ASP A 96 19.43 25.69 11.73
N TYR A 97 20.50 24.97 11.39
CA TYR A 97 20.42 23.58 10.94
C TYR A 97 19.95 22.66 12.08
N LEU A 98 20.56 22.76 13.27
CA LEU A 98 20.21 21.91 14.43
C LEU A 98 18.78 22.17 14.92
N ASP A 99 18.30 23.41 14.83
CA ASP A 99 16.95 23.80 15.21
C ASP A 99 15.91 23.51 14.11
N GLY A 100 16.34 23.17 12.89
CA GLY A 100 15.47 22.85 11.76
C GLY A 100 14.89 24.07 11.02
N PHE A 101 15.51 25.25 11.18
CA PHE A 101 15.10 26.50 10.52
C PHE A 101 15.93 26.86 9.28
N LEU A 102 16.90 26.04 8.92
CA LEU A 102 17.75 26.30 7.76
C LEU A 102 16.93 26.37 6.45
N PRO A 103 16.95 27.49 5.71
CA PRO A 103 16.18 27.61 4.48
C PRO A 103 16.64 26.64 3.39
N ALA A 104 15.71 26.13 2.58
CA ALA A 104 15.99 25.12 1.55
C ALA A 104 17.09 25.53 0.57
N GLN A 105 17.17 26.81 0.19
CA GLN A 105 18.21 27.34 -0.69
C GLN A 105 19.64 27.28 -0.10
N VAL A 106 19.76 27.25 1.23
CA VAL A 106 21.05 27.15 1.95
C VAL A 106 21.36 25.69 2.30
N PHE A 107 20.32 24.91 2.61
CA PHE A 107 20.43 23.50 3.03
C PHE A 107 21.37 22.67 2.15
N HIS A 108 21.13 22.62 0.83
CA HIS A 108 21.93 21.78 -0.07
C HIS A 108 23.39 22.25 -0.22
N ARG A 109 23.68 23.53 0.04
CA ARG A 109 25.04 24.08 0.00
C ARG A 109 25.77 23.75 1.30
N TRP A 110 25.06 23.87 2.42
CA TRP A 110 25.54 23.52 3.76
C TRP A 110 25.86 22.03 3.88
N GLU A 111 24.94 21.15 3.45
CA GLU A 111 25.13 19.69 3.50
C GLU A 111 26.32 19.25 2.64
N ARG A 112 26.51 19.90 1.48
CA ARG A 112 27.65 19.67 0.61
C ARG A 112 28.98 20.09 1.24
N HIS A 113 28.99 21.22 1.94
CA HIS A 113 30.18 21.66 2.68
C HIS A 113 30.54 20.66 3.78
N ALA A 114 29.56 20.17 4.55
CA ALA A 114 29.77 19.14 5.56
C ALA A 114 30.37 17.84 4.97
N VAL A 115 29.99 17.45 3.75
CA VAL A 115 30.52 16.23 3.11
C VAL A 115 31.93 16.41 2.52
N LEU A 116 32.28 17.62 2.08
CA LEU A 116 33.52 17.90 1.37
C LEU A 116 34.64 18.44 2.28
N CYS A 117 34.31 19.20 3.31
CA CYS A 117 35.27 19.82 4.21
C CYS A 117 35.56 18.87 5.38
N ASP A 118 36.80 18.43 5.49
CA ASP A 118 37.19 17.48 6.54
C ASP A 118 37.04 18.10 7.95
N ASP A 119 37.28 19.41 8.09
CA ASP A 119 37.17 20.14 9.36
C ASP A 119 35.71 20.29 9.84
N CYS A 120 34.78 20.55 8.92
CA CYS A 120 33.37 20.80 9.24
C CYS A 120 32.51 19.53 9.25
N SER A 121 33.02 18.40 8.75
CA SER A 121 32.25 17.17 8.55
C SER A 121 31.63 16.56 9.82
N ASP A 122 32.36 16.59 10.94
CA ASP A 122 31.89 16.08 12.23
C ASP A 122 31.46 17.19 13.20
N LEU A 123 31.54 18.47 12.81
CA LEU A 123 31.19 19.59 13.68
C LEU A 123 29.74 19.52 14.20
N PRO A 124 28.72 19.26 13.37
CA PRO A 124 27.34 19.12 13.86
C PRO A 124 27.18 17.93 14.81
N GLY A 125 27.85 16.82 14.53
CA GLY A 125 27.88 15.66 15.40
C GLY A 125 28.51 15.96 16.76
N ALA A 126 29.61 16.71 16.78
CA ALA A 126 30.28 17.13 18.00
C ALA A 126 29.39 18.02 18.87
N VAL A 127 28.66 18.96 18.27
CA VAL A 127 27.70 19.82 18.99
C VAL A 127 26.52 19.03 19.55
N VAL A 128 25.96 18.08 18.79
CA VAL A 128 24.87 17.22 19.29
C VAL A 128 25.35 16.34 20.45
N ARG A 129 26.57 15.79 20.37
CA ARG A 129 27.14 14.97 21.46
C ARG A 129 27.38 15.80 22.73
N SER A 130 27.88 17.03 22.59
CA SER A 130 28.09 17.92 23.74
C SER A 130 26.76 18.38 24.35
N LEU A 131 25.76 18.71 23.52
CA LEU A 131 24.41 19.02 23.97
C LEU A 131 23.77 17.83 24.70
N ALA A 132 23.90 16.62 24.17
CA ALA A 132 23.40 15.41 24.81
C ALA A 132 24.04 15.19 26.19
N ALA A 133 25.34 15.46 26.35
CA ALA A 133 26.02 15.39 27.64
C ALA A 133 25.47 16.41 28.64
N ILE A 134 25.21 17.65 28.22
CA ILE A 134 24.61 18.70 29.05
C ILE A 134 23.18 18.35 29.44
N VAL A 135 22.37 17.90 28.48
CA VAL A 135 20.98 17.48 28.73
C VAL A 135 20.95 16.33 29.71
N THR A 136 21.82 15.33 29.55
CA THR A 136 21.91 14.19 30.49
C THR A 136 22.31 14.68 31.88
N TYR A 137 23.34 15.54 32.00
CA TYR A 137 23.79 16.07 33.28
C TYR A 137 22.74 16.95 33.98
N LYS A 138 21.95 17.71 33.22
CA LYS A 138 20.91 18.61 33.75
C LYS A 138 19.55 17.91 33.96
N ALA A 139 19.34 16.77 33.29
CA ALA A 139 18.14 15.95 33.41
C ALA A 139 18.18 14.99 34.60
N ASP A 140 19.27 14.97 35.38
CA ASP A 140 19.28 14.44 36.75
C ASP A 140 18.34 15.32 37.63
N GLU A 141 17.05 15.01 37.47
CA GLU A 141 15.92 15.16 38.38
C GLU A 141 15.69 16.55 39.00
N LEU A 142 15.24 17.50 38.17
CA LEU A 142 14.30 18.49 38.68
C LEU A 142 12.96 17.78 38.92
N PRO A 143 12.44 17.76 40.16
CA PRO A 143 11.17 17.12 40.44
C PRO A 143 10.07 17.81 39.63
N VAL A 144 9.32 17.02 38.85
CA VAL A 144 8.17 17.53 38.11
C VAL A 144 7.18 18.11 39.14
N PRO A 145 6.71 19.36 38.96
CA PRO A 145 5.73 19.95 39.86
C PRO A 145 4.52 19.02 40.04
N ALA A 146 4.14 18.80 41.30
CA ALA A 146 3.02 17.92 41.64
C ALA A 146 1.76 18.35 40.86
N GLY A 147 1.13 17.40 40.17
CA GLY A 147 -0.09 17.65 39.39
C GLY A 147 0.12 18.21 37.98
N LEU A 148 1.35 18.44 37.50
CA LEU A 148 1.58 18.88 36.11
C LEU A 148 1.05 17.86 35.08
N HIS A 149 1.28 16.57 35.33
CA HIS A 149 0.75 15.48 34.50
C HIS A 149 -0.78 15.49 34.45
N GLU A 150 -1.43 15.72 35.58
CA GLU A 150 -2.89 15.81 35.68
C GLU A 150 -3.43 17.01 34.90
N ARG A 151 -2.74 18.16 34.98
CA ARG A 151 -3.10 19.37 34.24
C ARG A 151 -2.92 19.19 32.73
N ILE A 152 -1.83 18.56 32.30
CA ILE A 152 -1.61 18.23 30.88
C ILE A 152 -2.68 17.27 30.38
N MET A 153 -3.00 16.22 31.13
CA MET A 153 -4.09 15.30 30.77
C MET A 153 -5.44 16.02 30.67
N GLN A 154 -5.76 16.91 31.60
CA GLN A 154 -7.00 17.69 31.55
C GLN A 154 -7.07 18.61 30.32
N GLU A 155 -5.96 19.20 29.90
CA GLU A 155 -5.89 20.09 28.73
C GLU A 155 -5.84 19.34 27.39
N THR A 156 -5.26 18.12 27.35
CA THR A 156 -5.08 17.34 26.10
C THR A 156 -6.14 16.25 25.88
N VAL A 157 -6.81 15.77 26.92
CA VAL A 157 -8.03 14.98 26.76
C VAL A 157 -9.10 15.93 26.27
N GLY A 158 -9.42 15.89 24.96
CA GLY A 158 -10.28 16.79 24.17
C GLY A 158 -11.72 17.02 24.66
N THR A 159 -11.88 17.30 25.93
CA THR A 159 -13.11 17.48 26.70
C THR A 159 -13.24 18.91 27.24
N THR A 160 -12.17 19.71 27.20
CA THR A 160 -12.17 21.10 27.68
C THR A 160 -12.91 22.05 26.73
N ARG A 161 -12.98 21.78 25.41
CA ARG A 161 -13.90 22.52 24.53
C ARG A 161 -15.37 22.14 24.68
N ALA A 162 -15.67 21.02 25.36
CA ALA A 162 -17.05 20.58 25.58
C ALA A 162 -17.66 21.12 26.88
N LYS A 163 -16.87 21.70 27.79
CA LYS A 163 -17.37 22.20 29.09
C LYS A 163 -17.80 23.66 29.11
N GLU A 164 -17.35 24.50 28.17
CA GLU A 164 -17.80 25.91 28.08
C GLU A 164 -19.07 26.08 27.25
N ALA A 165 -19.36 25.17 26.32
CA ALA A 165 -20.68 25.06 25.73
C ALA A 165 -21.55 24.17 26.62
N ARG A 166 -22.17 24.75 27.66
CA ARG A 166 -23.43 24.21 28.17
C ARG A 166 -24.40 24.22 26.99
N ALA A 167 -24.42 23.14 26.23
CA ALA A 167 -25.42 22.91 25.19
C ALA A 167 -26.77 23.08 25.87
N SER A 168 -27.53 24.08 25.43
CA SER A 168 -28.90 24.30 25.87
C SER A 168 -29.63 22.97 25.75
N MET A 169 -30.52 22.62 26.69
CA MET A 169 -31.27 21.35 26.62
C MET A 169 -31.98 21.16 25.26
N ALA A 170 -32.25 22.26 24.54
CA ALA A 170 -32.76 22.25 23.19
C ALA A 170 -31.79 21.63 22.16
N ASP A 171 -30.47 21.84 22.30
CA ASP A 171 -29.46 21.27 21.40
C ASP A 171 -29.26 19.79 21.67
N GLN A 172 -29.27 19.35 22.94
CA GLN A 172 -29.23 17.92 23.28
C GLN A 172 -30.45 17.16 22.76
N PHE A 173 -31.64 17.77 22.80
CA PHE A 173 -32.85 17.17 22.25
C PHE A 173 -32.81 17.09 20.71
N LYS A 174 -32.25 18.12 20.06
CA LYS A 174 -32.07 18.16 18.60
C LYS A 174 -31.06 17.11 18.12
N GLU A 175 -30.01 16.88 18.88
CA GLU A 175 -29.01 15.85 18.58
C GLU A 175 -29.53 14.44 18.82
N TRP A 176 -30.35 14.24 19.86
CA TRP A 176 -31.08 12.99 20.09
C TRP A 176 -32.08 12.67 18.96
N LEU A 177 -32.83 13.67 18.48
CA LEU A 177 -33.74 13.51 17.33
C LEU A 177 -32.97 13.21 16.03
N ARG A 178 -31.79 13.82 15.86
CA ARG A 178 -30.92 13.57 14.70
C ARG A 178 -30.25 12.18 14.76
N GLY A 179 -30.04 11.64 15.96
CA GLY A 179 -29.59 10.25 16.17
C GLY A 179 -30.65 9.19 15.84
N PHE A 180 -31.94 9.54 15.91
CA PHE A 180 -33.04 8.68 15.43
C PHE A 180 -33.24 8.76 13.91
N SER A 181 -32.88 9.88 13.28
CA SER A 181 -32.86 9.97 11.82
C SER A 181 -31.55 9.42 11.26
N PHE A 182 -31.41 8.10 11.21
CA PHE A 182 -30.38 7.50 10.36
C PHE A 182 -30.69 7.87 8.90
N PRO A 183 -29.81 8.59 8.18
CA PRO A 183 -29.96 8.73 6.75
C PRO A 183 -29.64 7.35 6.15
N ILE A 184 -30.67 6.63 5.71
CA ILE A 184 -30.52 5.44 4.87
C ILE A 184 -30.04 5.94 3.50
N SER A 185 -28.76 6.29 3.42
CA SER A 185 -28.13 6.90 2.24
C SER A 185 -27.82 5.89 1.13
N ILE A 186 -28.38 4.68 1.19
CA ILE A 186 -28.13 3.63 0.21
C ILE A 186 -29.48 3.05 -0.25
N PRO A 187 -29.98 3.42 -1.45
CA PRO A 187 -31.32 3.05 -1.92
C PRO A 187 -31.56 1.54 -2.07
N GLN A 188 -30.49 0.73 -2.05
CA GLN A 188 -30.55 -0.73 -2.20
C GLN A 188 -30.96 -1.50 -0.92
N LEU A 189 -30.97 -0.86 0.27
CA LEU A 189 -31.38 -1.52 1.52
C LEU A 189 -32.83 -1.25 1.92
N ALA A 190 -33.51 -0.32 1.25
CA ALA A 190 -34.92 0.00 1.49
C ALA A 190 -35.89 -1.19 1.30
N PRO A 191 -35.75 -2.06 0.28
CA PRO A 191 -36.68 -3.18 0.11
C PRO A 191 -36.51 -4.24 1.22
N VAL A 192 -35.27 -4.48 1.68
CA VAL A 192 -34.98 -5.46 2.74
C VAL A 192 -35.52 -4.98 4.08
N ALA A 193 -35.36 -3.70 4.40
CA ALA A 193 -35.92 -3.10 5.61
C ALA A 193 -37.46 -3.12 5.61
N MET A 194 -38.10 -2.86 4.45
CA MET A 194 -39.56 -3.00 4.32
C MET A 194 -40.02 -4.45 4.47
N MET A 195 -39.31 -5.41 3.87
CA MET A 195 -39.63 -6.83 4.03
C MET A 195 -39.51 -7.28 5.50
N LEU A 196 -38.48 -6.82 6.22
CA LEU A 196 -38.29 -7.13 7.65
C LEU A 196 -39.37 -6.49 8.53
N MET A 197 -39.76 -5.24 8.26
CA MET A 197 -40.88 -4.62 8.98
C MET A 197 -42.20 -5.34 8.68
N PHE A 198 -42.47 -5.71 7.43
CA PHE A 198 -43.67 -6.48 7.08
C PHE A 198 -43.67 -7.86 7.73
N ALA A 199 -42.54 -8.57 7.74
CA ALA A 199 -42.40 -9.84 8.44
C ALA A 199 -42.69 -9.66 9.95
N PHE A 200 -42.11 -8.65 10.59
CA PHE A 200 -42.34 -8.38 12.00
C PHE A 200 -43.80 -8.02 12.30
N LEU A 201 -44.47 -7.27 11.41
CA LEU A 201 -45.90 -6.94 11.52
C LEU A 201 -46.79 -8.18 11.33
N VAL A 202 -46.51 -9.02 10.35
CA VAL A 202 -47.28 -10.26 10.11
C VAL A 202 -47.07 -11.26 11.24
N PHE A 203 -45.84 -11.42 11.76
CA PHE A 203 -45.56 -12.29 12.89
C PHE A 203 -46.13 -11.75 14.21
N SER A 204 -46.15 -10.43 14.43
CA SER A 204 -46.74 -9.87 15.66
C SER A 204 -48.27 -9.93 15.66
N GLN A 205 -48.93 -9.85 14.49
CA GLN A 205 -50.39 -9.93 14.41
C GLN A 205 -50.94 -11.37 14.28
N THR A 206 -50.13 -12.35 13.91
CA THR A 206 -50.56 -13.76 13.80
C THR A 206 -50.39 -14.59 15.09
N VAL A 207 -49.74 -14.04 16.12
CA VAL A 207 -49.45 -14.76 17.39
C VAL A 207 -50.44 -14.42 18.52
N SER A 208 -51.42 -13.54 18.28
CA SER A 208 -52.21 -12.93 19.37
C SER A 208 -53.63 -13.50 19.62
N ALA A 209 -53.95 -14.74 19.22
CA ALA A 209 -55.32 -15.26 19.44
C ALA A 209 -55.49 -16.63 20.12
N ASP A 210 -54.49 -17.52 20.23
CA ASP A 210 -54.68 -18.75 21.04
C ASP A 210 -53.41 -19.44 21.61
N GLY A 211 -52.30 -18.71 21.74
CA GLY A 211 -51.28 -18.90 22.80
C GLY A 211 -50.61 -20.26 23.04
N SER A 212 -50.81 -21.31 22.24
CA SER A 212 -50.11 -22.60 22.40
C SER A 212 -49.21 -22.91 21.21
N LEU A 213 -47.91 -23.07 21.49
CA LEU A 213 -46.86 -23.38 20.51
C LEU A 213 -47.12 -24.71 19.78
N THR A 214 -47.83 -25.64 20.42
CA THR A 214 -48.20 -26.94 19.83
C THR A 214 -49.16 -26.82 18.65
N ASP A 215 -50.11 -25.88 18.68
CA ASP A 215 -51.04 -25.67 17.56
C ASP A 215 -50.35 -24.99 16.36
N VAL A 216 -49.33 -24.16 16.62
CA VAL A 216 -48.47 -23.54 15.60
C VAL A 216 -47.58 -24.57 14.90
N TYR A 217 -47.05 -25.55 15.64
CA TYR A 217 -46.30 -26.66 15.04
C TYR A 217 -47.22 -27.62 14.26
N ALA A 218 -48.43 -27.88 14.74
CA ALA A 218 -49.39 -28.70 14.02
C ALA A 218 -49.87 -28.02 12.72
N LYS A 219 -50.19 -26.71 12.78
CA LYS A 219 -50.58 -25.94 11.60
C LYS A 219 -49.43 -25.73 10.62
N SER A 220 -48.19 -25.56 11.08
CA SER A 220 -47.06 -25.42 10.17
C SER A 220 -46.76 -26.71 9.43
N PHE A 221 -46.93 -27.88 10.09
CA PHE A 221 -46.83 -29.18 9.42
C PHE A 221 -47.94 -29.38 8.39
N LEU A 222 -49.18 -29.03 8.71
CA LEU A 222 -50.30 -29.10 7.77
C LEU A 222 -50.12 -28.14 6.58
N LEU A 223 -49.61 -26.94 6.81
CA LEU A 223 -49.35 -25.96 5.76
C LEU A 223 -48.15 -26.37 4.87
N ALA A 224 -47.16 -27.03 5.47
CA ALA A 224 -46.03 -27.62 4.75
C ALA A 224 -46.50 -28.82 3.90
N GLU A 225 -47.42 -29.63 4.39
CA GLU A 225 -48.01 -30.73 3.63
C GLU A 225 -48.84 -30.21 2.46
N GLN A 226 -49.68 -29.19 2.67
CA GLN A 226 -50.44 -28.55 1.58
C GLN A 226 -49.55 -27.87 0.53
N THR A 227 -48.45 -27.24 0.94
CA THR A 227 -47.50 -26.65 -0.03
C THR A 227 -46.69 -27.71 -0.76
N TYR A 228 -46.39 -28.84 -0.10
CA TYR A 228 -45.77 -29.99 -0.76
C TYR A 228 -46.73 -30.65 -1.75
N GLU A 229 -48.02 -30.80 -1.43
CA GLU A 229 -49.04 -31.29 -2.35
C GLU A 229 -49.27 -30.33 -3.52
N GLN A 230 -49.29 -29.01 -3.29
CA GLN A 230 -49.37 -28.01 -4.36
C GLN A 230 -48.12 -28.04 -5.26
N GLY A 231 -46.93 -28.21 -4.68
CA GLY A 231 -45.68 -28.38 -5.43
C GLY A 231 -45.64 -29.68 -6.23
N ALA A 232 -46.11 -30.78 -5.63
CA ALA A 232 -46.21 -32.08 -6.28
C ALA A 232 -47.30 -32.09 -7.37
N ALA A 233 -48.40 -31.37 -7.20
CA ALA A 233 -49.45 -31.19 -8.22
C ALA A 233 -48.96 -30.33 -9.40
N ALA A 234 -48.24 -29.23 -9.11
CA ALA A 234 -47.61 -28.39 -10.13
C ALA A 234 -46.53 -29.14 -10.92
N TRP A 235 -45.75 -30.01 -10.25
CA TRP A 235 -44.72 -30.84 -10.89
C TRP A 235 -45.29 -32.01 -11.70
N ASN A 236 -46.34 -32.66 -11.21
CA ASN A 236 -47.05 -33.73 -11.93
C ASN A 236 -48.04 -33.20 -12.99
N GLY A 237 -48.01 -31.89 -13.29
CA GLY A 237 -48.78 -31.28 -14.37
C GLY A 237 -50.29 -31.26 -14.17
N LYS A 238 -50.79 -31.44 -12.94
CA LYS A 238 -52.22 -31.22 -12.62
C LYS A 238 -52.40 -29.78 -12.17
N GLN A 239 -53.12 -28.99 -12.97
CA GLN A 239 -53.51 -27.63 -12.59
C GLN A 239 -54.31 -27.67 -11.27
N PRO A 240 -53.94 -26.83 -10.28
CA PRO A 240 -54.85 -26.48 -9.20
C PRO A 240 -55.94 -25.53 -9.71
N ASP A 241 -57.13 -25.68 -9.14
CA ASP A 241 -58.37 -25.00 -9.52
C ASP A 241 -58.33 -23.46 -9.51
N ALA A 242 -59.22 -22.89 -10.32
CA ALA A 242 -59.30 -21.53 -10.85
C ALA A 242 -59.58 -20.37 -9.87
N SER A 243 -59.01 -20.34 -8.66
CA SER A 243 -59.43 -19.33 -7.65
C SER A 243 -58.48 -18.16 -7.37
N LEU A 244 -57.33 -18.02 -8.03
CA LEU A 244 -56.36 -16.95 -7.68
C LEU A 244 -55.71 -16.23 -8.88
N GLN A 245 -56.48 -15.95 -9.94
CA GLN A 245 -56.12 -14.93 -10.92
C GLN A 245 -56.47 -13.54 -10.38
N ASN A 246 -55.50 -12.77 -9.90
CA ASN A 246 -55.51 -11.30 -10.00
C ASN A 246 -54.23 -10.73 -9.38
N GLN A 247 -53.21 -10.49 -10.21
CA GLN A 247 -52.25 -9.38 -10.06
C GLN A 247 -51.36 -9.31 -11.31
N GLU A 248 -51.40 -8.17 -12.01
CA GLU A 248 -50.62 -7.88 -13.24
C GLU A 248 -49.21 -7.31 -12.92
N PRO A 249 -48.22 -7.53 -13.80
CA PRO A 249 -46.81 -7.15 -13.58
C PRO A 249 -46.46 -5.71 -14.01
N ILE A 250 -45.49 -5.10 -13.32
CA ILE A 250 -45.05 -3.69 -13.48
C ILE A 250 -43.74 -3.62 -14.30
N THR A 251 -43.71 -2.82 -15.38
CA THR A 251 -42.57 -2.51 -16.26
C THR A 251 -41.95 -1.15 -15.94
N GLY A 252 -40.61 -1.03 -15.92
CA GLY A 252 -39.91 0.26 -15.79
C GLY A 252 -38.54 0.27 -16.47
N THR A 253 -38.31 1.25 -17.35
CA THR A 253 -37.05 1.51 -18.07
C THR A 253 -36.34 2.77 -17.52
N THR A 254 -35.02 2.71 -17.33
CA THR A 254 -34.14 3.81 -16.89
C THR A 254 -33.34 4.41 -18.04
N TYR A 255 -33.25 5.74 -18.14
CA TYR A 255 -32.23 6.45 -18.93
C TYR A 255 -31.33 7.28 -18.00
N VAL A 256 -30.03 7.31 -18.32
CA VAL A 256 -28.96 8.07 -17.67
C VAL A 256 -28.37 9.00 -18.73
N GLU A 257 -28.11 10.26 -18.41
CA GLU A 257 -27.17 11.09 -19.15
C GLU A 257 -26.18 11.77 -18.20
N ASP A 258 -24.91 11.72 -18.61
CA ASP A 258 -23.71 12.05 -17.87
C ASP A 258 -23.01 13.22 -18.60
N LYS A 259 -22.45 14.14 -17.80
CA LYS A 259 -21.35 15.09 -18.09
C LYS A 259 -21.33 15.98 -19.36
N LYS A 260 -21.09 17.27 -19.10
CA LYS A 260 -19.75 17.84 -19.34
C LYS A 260 -19.34 18.76 -18.19
#